data_AF-A0A078A8Y1-F1
#
_entry.id   AF-A0A078A8Y1-F1
#
_cell.length_a   1.000
_cell.length_b   1.000
_cell.length_c   1.000
_cell.angle_alpha   90.00
_cell.angle_beta   90.00
_cell.angle_gamma   90.00
#
_symmetry.space_group_name_H-M   'P 1'
#
loop_
_entity.id
_entity.type
_entity.pdbx_description
1 polymer ?
#
loop_
_entity_poly.entity_id
_entity_poly.type
_entity_poly.pdbx_seq_one_letter_code
_entity_poly.pdbx_strand_id
1 'polypeptide(L)'
;MENRCKARATCDDNHSKHYCRICSNRDSDHSARDCPSGITLYHGPGIYFANGKIAEQVSKYRGNGTGIAIFKCRVNEAYCIQGIHPKWIGVTADTFDEWCLLDHRKYRIIGIALMDGVIEGNINLPREEIIISGTCEIKGKVTARRISVGKALF
;
A
#
# COMPACT_ATOMS: atom_id res chain seq x y z
N MET A 1 41.63 4.88 -23.27
CA MET A 1 40.84 3.93 -22.45
C MET A 1 39.51 4.58 -22.17
N GLU A 2 38.40 3.93 -22.52
CA GLU A 2 37.07 4.48 -22.27
C GLU A 2 36.73 4.41 -20.77
N ASN A 3 36.48 5.57 -20.16
CA ASN A 3 35.97 5.70 -18.80
C ASN A 3 34.51 5.23 -18.74
N ARG A 4 34.30 3.91 -18.81
CA ARG A 4 32.96 3.32 -18.82
C ARG A 4 32.61 2.73 -17.46
N CYS A 5 31.41 3.07 -17.01
CA CYS A 5 30.75 2.60 -15.81
C CYS A 5 30.74 1.07 -15.73
N LYS A 6 30.78 0.51 -14.50
CA LYS A 6 30.66 -0.94 -14.26
C LYS A 6 29.21 -1.45 -14.38
N ALA A 7 28.22 -0.62 -14.05
CA ALA A 7 26.78 -0.95 -14.11
C ALA A 7 26.19 -0.87 -15.53
N ARG A 8 26.91 -1.37 -16.55
CA ARG A 8 26.61 -1.16 -17.98
C ARG A 8 25.25 -1.67 -18.43
N ALA A 9 24.73 -2.69 -17.77
CA ALA A 9 23.41 -3.24 -18.10
C ALA A 9 22.28 -2.23 -17.83
N THR A 10 22.54 -1.22 -17.00
CA THR A 10 21.50 -0.36 -16.40
C THR A 10 21.90 1.11 -16.26
N CYS A 11 23.04 1.51 -16.80
CA CYS A 11 23.59 2.87 -16.67
C CYS A 11 24.28 3.27 -17.97
N ASP A 12 23.67 4.23 -18.68
CA ASP A 12 24.15 4.75 -19.96
C ASP A 12 25.00 6.03 -19.80
N ASP A 13 25.18 6.51 -18.56
CA ASP A 13 25.91 7.74 -18.26
C ASP A 13 27.42 7.57 -18.44
N ASN A 14 28.09 8.63 -18.94
CA ASN A 14 29.53 8.64 -19.17
C ASN A 14 30.31 8.97 -17.89
N HIS A 15 30.53 7.96 -17.05
CA HIS A 15 31.35 8.08 -15.85
C HIS A 15 32.09 6.78 -15.53
N SER A 16 33.21 6.87 -14.81
CA SER A 16 34.05 5.70 -14.50
C SER A 16 33.61 4.87 -13.31
N LYS A 17 32.72 5.38 -12.43
CA LYS A 17 32.25 4.70 -11.21
C LYS A 17 30.75 4.84 -11.02
N HIS A 18 30.07 3.80 -10.55
CA HIS A 18 28.65 3.86 -10.21
C HIS A 18 28.45 3.84 -8.69
N TYR A 19 27.74 4.82 -8.13
CA TYR A 19 27.37 4.81 -6.73
C TYR A 19 26.01 4.13 -6.53
N CYS A 20 25.98 3.03 -5.78
CA CYS A 20 24.73 2.41 -5.36
C CYS A 20 24.28 3.00 -4.02
N ARG A 21 23.14 3.70 -4.03
CA ARG A 21 22.56 4.29 -2.81
C ARG A 21 22.02 3.27 -1.78
N ILE A 22 21.79 2.02 -2.20
CA ILE A 22 21.22 0.98 -1.34
C ILE A 22 22.28 0.33 -0.45
N CYS A 23 23.40 -0.11 -1.05
CA CYS A 23 24.51 -0.71 -0.31
C CYS A 23 25.66 0.28 -0.01
N SER A 24 25.50 1.55 -0.42
CA SER A 24 26.51 2.61 -0.30
C SER A 24 27.86 2.32 -0.98
N ASN A 25 27.93 1.33 -1.89
CA ASN A 25 29.13 1.04 -2.65
C ASN A 25 29.40 2.18 -3.65
N ARG A 26 30.58 2.81 -3.54
CA ARG A 26 31.04 3.95 -4.35
C ARG A 26 31.46 3.60 -5.77
N ASP A 27 31.53 2.31 -6.10
CA ASP A 27 31.89 1.82 -7.43
C ASP A 27 31.26 0.44 -7.71
N SER A 28 29.94 0.40 -7.61
CA SER A 28 29.09 -0.76 -7.88
C SER A 28 29.00 -1.11 -9.36
N ASP A 29 28.67 -2.37 -9.63
CA ASP A 29 28.43 -2.96 -10.96
C ASP A 29 26.93 -3.16 -11.27
N HIS A 30 26.05 -2.59 -10.45
CA HIS A 30 24.61 -2.71 -10.54
C HIS A 30 23.94 -1.37 -10.28
N SER A 31 22.74 -1.17 -10.83
CA SER A 31 21.88 -0.06 -10.43
C SER A 31 21.30 -0.28 -9.03
N ALA A 32 20.77 0.78 -8.42
CA ALA A 32 20.02 0.66 -7.17
C ALA A 32 18.82 -0.31 -7.25
N ARG A 33 18.25 -0.52 -8.45
CA ARG A 33 17.13 -1.44 -8.69
C ARG A 33 17.56 -2.91 -8.61
N ASP A 34 18.80 -3.21 -8.96
CA ASP A 34 19.35 -4.57 -9.03
C ASP A 34 20.34 -4.84 -7.90
N CYS A 35 20.29 -4.03 -6.84
CA CYS A 35 21.19 -4.18 -5.71
C CYS A 35 20.89 -5.49 -4.97
N PRO A 36 21.88 -6.38 -4.77
CA PRO A 36 21.67 -7.64 -4.05
C PRO A 36 21.35 -7.42 -2.56
N SER A 37 21.68 -6.25 -2.02
CA SER A 37 21.27 -5.82 -0.67
C SER A 37 19.92 -5.09 -0.64
N GLY A 38 19.30 -4.88 -1.81
CA GLY A 38 18.01 -4.23 -1.93
C GLY A 38 16.86 -5.14 -1.53
N ILE A 39 15.80 -4.53 -0.99
CA ILE A 39 14.50 -5.18 -0.82
C ILE A 39 13.62 -4.87 -2.03
N THR A 40 12.96 -5.89 -2.58
CA THR A 40 11.98 -5.68 -3.65
C THR A 40 10.71 -5.08 -3.07
N LEU A 41 10.47 -3.80 -3.34
CA LEU A 41 9.21 -3.13 -2.99
C LEU A 41 8.22 -3.26 -4.15
N TYR A 42 7.20 -4.09 -3.96
CA TYR A 42 6.14 -4.26 -4.94
C TYR A 42 5.15 -3.10 -4.89
N HIS A 43 5.25 -2.19 -5.86
CA HIS A 43 4.27 -1.14 -6.09
C HIS A 43 3.37 -1.56 -7.25
N GLY A 44 2.14 -1.96 -6.96
CA GLY A 44 1.19 -2.45 -7.96
C GLY A 44 -0.24 -1.98 -7.71
N PRO A 45 -1.14 -2.10 -8.71
CA PRO A 45 -2.57 -1.87 -8.53
C PRO A 45 -3.17 -3.05 -7.74
N GLY A 46 -3.02 -3.01 -6.42
CA GLY A 46 -3.46 -4.05 -5.50
C GLY A 46 -3.99 -3.46 -4.19
N ILE A 47 -4.52 -4.35 -3.35
CA ILE A 47 -4.83 -4.02 -1.95
C ILE A 47 -3.59 -4.35 -1.13
N TYR A 48 -3.23 -3.41 -0.27
CA TYR A 48 -2.16 -3.58 0.71
C TYR A 48 -2.79 -3.95 2.05
N PHE A 49 -2.29 -5.01 2.66
CA PHE A 49 -2.70 -5.39 4.01
C PHE A 49 -1.70 -4.86 5.02
N ALA A 50 -2.21 -4.20 6.06
CA ALA A 50 -1.45 -3.73 7.20
C ALA A 50 -2.29 -3.92 8.47
N ASN A 51 -1.67 -3.76 9.64
CA ASN A 51 -2.44 -3.73 10.88
C ASN A 51 -3.43 -2.55 10.90
N GLY A 52 -4.46 -2.65 11.74
CA GLY A 52 -5.58 -1.71 11.76
C GLY A 52 -5.19 -0.23 11.93
N LYS A 53 -4.28 0.05 12.86
CA LYS A 53 -3.79 1.40 13.14
C LYS A 53 -3.03 1.99 11.95
N ILE A 54 -2.17 1.20 11.32
CA ILE A 54 -1.43 1.63 10.13
C ILE A 54 -2.38 1.85 8.95
N ALA A 55 -3.34 0.94 8.74
CA ALA A 55 -4.34 1.07 7.68
C ALA A 55 -5.14 2.37 7.82
N GLU A 56 -5.58 2.72 9.03
CA GLU A 56 -6.24 4.00 9.30
C GLU A 56 -5.35 5.20 8.98
N GLN A 57 -4.11 5.22 9.48
CA GLN A 57 -3.16 6.32 9.26
C GLN A 57 -2.88 6.53 7.77
N VAL A 58 -2.64 5.45 7.04
CA VAL A 58 -2.37 5.48 5.60
C VAL A 58 -3.60 5.94 4.81
N SER A 59 -4.79 5.41 5.13
CA SER A 59 -6.04 5.81 4.48
C SER A 59 -6.33 7.30 4.66
N LYS A 60 -6.22 7.81 5.90
CA LYS A 60 -6.41 9.24 6.19
C LYS A 60 -5.37 10.13 5.52
N TYR A 61 -4.10 9.73 5.53
CA TYR A 61 -3.05 10.50 4.86
C TYR A 61 -3.30 10.60 3.34
N ARG A 62 -3.64 9.48 2.69
CA ARG A 62 -3.91 9.44 1.25
C ARG A 62 -5.19 10.18 0.86
N GLY A 63 -6.20 10.19 1.73
CA GLY A 63 -7.46 10.93 1.51
C GLY A 63 -7.49 12.32 2.16
N ASN A 64 -6.35 12.92 2.47
CA ASN A 64 -6.24 14.30 3.00
C ASN A 64 -7.13 14.54 4.24
N GLY A 65 -7.08 13.63 5.21
CA GLY A 65 -7.88 13.65 6.43
C GLY A 65 -9.15 12.80 6.37
N THR A 66 -9.57 12.38 5.17
CA THR A 66 -10.65 11.40 4.96
C THR A 66 -10.06 10.06 4.53
N GLY A 67 -10.79 8.96 4.66
CA GLY A 67 -10.27 7.66 4.28
C GLY A 67 -11.31 6.57 4.10
N ILE A 68 -11.01 5.65 3.20
CA ILE A 68 -11.68 4.34 3.12
C ILE A 68 -10.61 3.29 3.38
N ALA A 69 -10.88 2.35 4.28
CA ALA A 69 -10.05 1.17 4.48
C ALA A 69 -10.88 -0.10 4.32
N ILE A 70 -10.26 -1.14 3.78
CA ILE A 70 -10.84 -2.48 3.77
C ILE A 70 -10.45 -3.13 5.10
N PHE A 71 -11.37 -3.21 6.06
CA PHE A 71 -11.06 -3.85 7.35
C PHE A 71 -11.17 -5.37 7.29
N LYS A 72 -11.82 -5.91 6.25
CA LYS A 72 -11.98 -7.35 6.08
C LYS A 72 -12.05 -7.73 4.61
N CYS A 73 -11.21 -8.69 4.23
CA CYS A 73 -11.21 -9.28 2.89
C CYS A 73 -11.06 -10.81 2.96
N ARG A 74 -11.28 -11.48 1.85
CA ARG A 74 -10.78 -12.83 1.59
C ARG A 74 -9.80 -12.77 0.43
N VAL A 75 -8.66 -13.41 0.58
CA VAL A 75 -7.62 -13.53 -0.43
C VAL A 75 -7.19 -14.97 -0.56
N ASN A 76 -6.60 -15.31 -1.70
CA ASN A 76 -5.80 -16.52 -1.84
C ASN A 76 -4.34 -16.11 -1.70
N GLU A 77 -3.69 -16.59 -0.64
CA GLU A 77 -2.30 -16.25 -0.30
C GLU A 77 -1.30 -16.63 -1.40
N ALA A 78 -1.62 -17.61 -2.24
CA ALA A 78 -0.80 -17.96 -3.40
C ALA A 78 -0.72 -16.83 -4.46
N TYR A 79 -1.59 -15.82 -4.36
CA TYR A 79 -1.58 -14.61 -5.19
C TYR A 79 -1.20 -13.36 -4.40
N CYS A 80 -0.54 -13.53 -3.26
CA CYS A 80 0.02 -12.44 -2.46
C CYS A 80 1.54 -12.55 -2.43
N ILE A 81 2.21 -11.40 -2.37
CA ILE A 81 3.61 -11.33 -1.99
C ILE A 81 3.74 -10.52 -0.70
N GLN A 82 4.61 -10.97 0.19
CA GLN A 82 4.91 -10.29 1.44
C GLN A 82 6.14 -9.41 1.25
N GLY A 83 6.12 -8.25 1.89
CA GLY A 83 7.23 -7.32 1.98
C GLY A 83 7.21 -6.56 3.30
N ILE A 84 8.29 -5.83 3.56
CA ILE A 84 8.35 -4.89 4.69
C ILE A 84 8.28 -3.50 4.10
N HIS A 85 7.23 -2.75 4.43
CA HIS A 85 7.13 -1.37 4.03
C HIS A 85 7.89 -0.49 5.04
N PRO A 86 8.79 0.41 4.59
CA PRO A 86 9.42 1.38 5.49
C PRO A 86 8.38 2.29 6.14
N LYS A 87 8.70 2.87 7.30
CA LYS A 87 7.81 3.86 7.91
C LYS A 87 7.57 5.04 6.94
N TRP A 88 6.34 5.50 6.85
CA TRP A 88 6.01 6.72 6.12
C TRP A 88 6.25 7.90 7.05
N ILE A 89 7.23 8.73 6.70
CA ILE A 89 7.63 9.87 7.54
C ILE A 89 6.43 10.79 7.77
N GLY A 90 6.08 10.99 9.04
CA GLY A 90 4.95 11.83 9.46
C GLY A 90 3.58 11.14 9.37
N VAL A 91 3.52 9.86 9.00
CA VAL A 91 2.26 9.11 8.85
C VAL A 91 2.22 7.88 9.75
N THR A 92 3.19 6.98 9.59
CA THR A 92 3.28 5.75 10.39
C THR A 92 4.39 5.85 11.42
N ALA A 93 4.17 5.27 12.59
CA ALA A 93 5.17 5.25 13.66
C ALA A 93 6.35 4.32 13.33
N ASP A 94 6.04 3.17 12.72
CA ASP A 94 6.97 2.08 12.48
C ASP A 94 6.90 1.56 11.03
N THR A 95 7.84 0.67 10.69
CA THR A 95 7.69 -0.21 9.53
C THR A 95 6.52 -1.15 9.73
N PHE A 96 5.95 -1.66 8.65
CA PHE A 96 4.85 -2.60 8.75
C PHE A 96 4.99 -3.71 7.72
N ASP A 97 4.53 -4.90 8.10
CA ASP A 97 4.38 -6.00 7.16
C ASP A 97 3.30 -5.61 6.16
N GLU A 98 3.63 -5.77 4.88
CA GLU A 98 2.76 -5.47 3.77
C GLU A 98 2.57 -6.74 2.96
N TRP A 99 1.31 -7.02 2.63
CA TRP A 99 0.98 -8.06 1.66
C TRP A 99 0.40 -7.37 0.44
N CYS A 100 1.03 -7.56 -0.71
CA CYS A 100 0.60 -7.00 -1.98
C CYS A 100 -0.10 -8.09 -2.81
N LEU A 101 -1.30 -7.78 -3.30
CA LEU A 101 -1.97 -8.65 -4.27
C LEU A 101 -1.24 -8.62 -5.61
N LEU A 102 -0.92 -9.81 -6.14
CA LEU A 102 -0.36 -9.98 -7.48
C LEU A 102 -1.45 -9.91 -8.57
N ASP A 103 -2.70 -10.24 -8.23
CA ASP A 103 -3.86 -10.12 -9.12
C ASP A 103 -5.05 -9.49 -8.36
N HIS A 104 -5.44 -8.27 -8.76
CA HIS A 104 -6.56 -7.53 -8.20
C HIS A 104 -7.93 -8.18 -8.46
N ARG A 105 -8.01 -9.31 -9.14
CA ARG A 105 -9.26 -10.07 -9.32
C ARG A 105 -9.35 -11.27 -8.37
N LYS A 106 -8.30 -11.53 -7.57
CA LYS A 106 -8.19 -12.69 -6.66
C LYS A 106 -8.46 -12.33 -5.20
N TYR A 107 -9.30 -11.32 -4.96
CA TYR A 107 -9.78 -10.96 -3.63
C TYR A 107 -11.29 -10.78 -3.61
N ARG A 108 -11.86 -10.82 -2.40
CA ARG A 108 -13.24 -10.41 -2.14
C ARG A 108 -13.28 -9.49 -0.93
N ILE A 109 -13.80 -8.29 -1.11
CA ILE A 109 -14.08 -7.37 0.00
C ILE A 109 -15.28 -7.91 0.79
N ILE A 110 -15.11 -8.01 2.10
CA ILE A 110 -16.15 -8.47 3.03
C ILE A 110 -16.36 -7.50 4.20
N GLY A 111 -15.71 -6.34 4.16
CA GLY A 111 -15.95 -5.25 5.09
C GLY A 111 -15.17 -4.00 4.73
N ILE A 112 -15.83 -2.84 4.78
CA ILE A 112 -15.21 -1.53 4.58
C ILE A 112 -15.42 -0.62 5.79
N ALA A 113 -14.41 0.18 6.08
CA ALA A 113 -14.40 1.22 7.08
C ALA A 113 -14.37 2.57 6.37
N LEU A 114 -15.34 3.42 6.68
CA LEU A 114 -15.44 4.79 6.19
C LEU A 114 -14.96 5.70 7.33
N MET A 115 -14.03 6.60 7.04
CA MET A 115 -13.33 7.42 8.03
C MET A 115 -13.38 8.88 7.61
N ASP A 116 -14.38 9.60 8.09
CA ASP A 116 -14.63 10.99 7.74
C ASP A 116 -14.86 11.25 6.24
N GLY A 117 -15.56 12.33 5.90
CA GLY A 117 -15.67 12.83 4.52
C GLY A 117 -16.96 12.47 3.78
N VAL A 118 -16.95 12.72 2.47
CA VAL A 118 -18.11 12.57 1.59
C VAL A 118 -17.85 11.46 0.58
N ILE A 119 -18.76 10.49 0.50
CA ILE A 119 -18.72 9.43 -0.49
C ILE A 119 -19.81 9.69 -1.51
N GLU A 120 -19.40 9.89 -2.76
CA GLU A 120 -20.33 10.03 -3.87
C GLU A 120 -20.54 8.68 -4.56
N GLY A 121 -21.81 8.32 -4.80
CA GLY A 121 -22.17 7.10 -5.50
C GLY A 121 -22.73 5.99 -4.59
N ASN A 122 -23.03 4.85 -5.21
CA ASN A 122 -23.67 3.73 -4.52
C ASN A 122 -22.64 2.81 -3.86
N ILE A 123 -22.92 2.35 -2.64
CA ILE A 123 -22.16 1.29 -1.98
C ILE A 123 -23.00 0.03 -1.99
N ASN A 124 -22.54 -1.03 -2.66
CA ASN A 124 -23.26 -2.29 -2.79
C ASN A 124 -22.49 -3.47 -2.17
N LEU A 125 -22.78 -3.75 -0.91
CA LEU A 125 -22.17 -4.79 -0.07
C LEU A 125 -23.24 -5.62 0.68
N PRO A 126 -24.21 -6.23 -0.03
CA PRO A 126 -25.47 -6.72 0.55
C PRO A 126 -25.32 -7.83 1.60
N ARG A 127 -24.15 -8.47 1.67
CA ARG A 127 -23.86 -9.57 2.59
C ARG A 127 -22.79 -9.22 3.64
N GLU A 128 -22.29 -8.00 3.59
CA GLU A 128 -21.07 -7.59 4.28
C GLU A 128 -21.35 -6.40 5.22
N GLU A 129 -20.35 -6.06 6.04
CA GLU A 129 -20.45 -5.01 7.05
C GLU A 129 -19.78 -3.71 6.59
N ILE A 130 -20.44 -2.58 6.84
CA ILE A 130 -19.88 -1.23 6.70
C ILE A 130 -19.69 -0.67 8.11
N ILE A 131 -18.47 -0.27 8.45
CA ILE A 131 -18.18 0.47 9.68
C ILE A 131 -18.02 1.95 9.31
N ILE A 132 -18.72 2.81 10.03
CA ILE A 132 -18.61 4.26 9.92
C ILE A 132 -17.89 4.77 11.17
N SER A 133 -16.73 5.38 10.96
CA SER A 133 -15.95 6.09 11.95
C SER A 133 -15.91 7.57 11.60
N GLY A 134 -16.06 8.43 12.61
CA GLY A 134 -16.09 9.88 12.42
C GLY A 134 -17.33 10.37 11.67
N THR A 135 -17.20 11.49 10.97
CA THR A 135 -18.30 12.17 10.29
C THR A 135 -18.30 11.85 8.80
N CYS A 136 -19.15 10.91 8.38
CA CYS A 136 -19.30 10.52 6.98
C CYS A 136 -20.64 10.96 6.40
N GLU A 137 -20.62 11.51 5.19
CA GLU A 137 -21.80 11.74 4.35
C GLU A 137 -21.76 10.77 3.15
N ILE A 138 -22.86 10.06 2.88
CA ILE A 138 -22.95 9.15 1.73
C ILE A 138 -24.03 9.63 0.78
N LYS A 139 -23.62 10.14 -0.38
CA LYS A 139 -24.47 10.66 -1.44
C LYS A 139 -24.77 9.58 -2.47
N GLY A 140 -25.57 8.60 -2.06
CA GLY A 140 -26.02 7.52 -2.94
C GLY A 140 -26.76 6.40 -2.20
N LYS A 141 -27.07 5.31 -2.91
CA LYS A 141 -27.72 4.15 -2.33
C LYS A 141 -26.70 3.28 -1.60
N VAL A 142 -27.00 2.94 -0.35
CA VAL A 142 -26.21 2.01 0.44
C VAL A 142 -26.97 0.70 0.59
N THR A 143 -26.35 -0.40 0.20
CA THR A 143 -26.83 -1.76 0.44
C THR A 143 -25.78 -2.50 1.26
N ALA A 144 -26.14 -2.92 2.46
CA ALA A 144 -25.23 -3.62 3.37
C ALA A 144 -25.99 -4.68 4.18
N ARG A 145 -25.32 -5.74 4.63
CA ARG A 145 -25.90 -6.64 5.64
C ARG A 145 -26.01 -5.94 6.98
N ARG A 146 -24.98 -5.17 7.34
CA ARG A 146 -24.90 -4.42 8.60
C ARG A 146 -24.16 -3.10 8.38
N ILE A 147 -24.68 -2.04 8.97
CA ILE A 147 -23.96 -0.76 9.13
C ILE A 147 -23.73 -0.58 10.63
N SER A 148 -22.50 -0.26 11.03
CA SER A 148 -22.12 -0.05 12.43
C SER A 148 -21.45 1.31 12.57
N VAL A 149 -21.95 2.15 13.48
CA VAL A 149 -21.47 3.52 13.70
C VAL A 149 -20.79 3.60 15.07
N GLY A 150 -19.66 4.30 15.15
CA GLY A 150 -18.94 4.52 16.41
C GLY A 150 -18.23 3.28 16.98
N LYS A 151 -18.14 2.22 16.18
CA LYS A 151 -17.36 1.03 16.52
C LYS A 151 -15.88 1.36 16.37
N ALA A 152 -15.07 0.98 17.35
CA ALA A 152 -13.62 1.05 17.21
C ALA A 152 -13.17 0.32 15.94
N LEU A 153 -12.32 0.98 15.17
CA LEU A 153 -11.67 0.36 14.03
C LEU A 153 -10.56 -0.52 14.58
N PHE A 154 -10.76 -1.84 14.47
CA PHE A 154 -9.83 -2.90 14.83
C PHE A 154 -9.67 -3.14 16.35
#